data_AF-A0A2R7Y3Y0-F1
#
_entry.id   AF-A0A2R7Y3Y0-F1
#
_cell.length_a   1.000
_cell.length_b   1.000
_cell.length_c   1.000
_cell.angle_alpha   90.00
_cell.angle_beta   90.00
_cell.angle_gamma   90.00
#
_symmetry.space_group_name_H-M   'P 1'
#
loop_
_entity.id
_entity.type
_entity.pdbx_description
1 polymer ?
#
loop_
_entity_poly.entity_id
_entity_poly.type
_entity_poly.pdbx_seq_one_letter_code
_entity_poly.pdbx_strand_id
1 'polypeptide(L)'
;MPCPWYREGLCTSPKLESPSSDPVLPHICLGAEEAYIKCRYYSSGERIKPKPAVPMFGKPLTLLHAIKQKPSSDCEYFVVEYVGEHYLAGCKVLRRYLTTYEVDLCSKYWRECPYRKIEKSVIHE
;
A
#
# COMPACT_ATOMS: atom_id res chain seq x y z
N MET A 1 11.06 -0.26 -32.03
CA MET A 1 11.50 -0.36 -30.62
C MET A 1 10.54 -1.29 -29.90
N PRO A 2 10.97 -2.13 -28.95
CA PRO A 2 10.03 -2.96 -28.18
C PRO A 2 9.15 -2.09 -27.25
N CYS A 3 8.04 -2.66 -26.80
CA CYS A 3 7.09 -2.02 -25.89
C CYS A 3 7.78 -1.50 -24.62
N PRO A 4 7.59 -0.23 -24.22
CA PRO A 4 8.22 0.36 -23.02
C PRO A 4 7.85 -0.35 -21.71
N TRP A 5 6.71 -1.03 -21.69
CA TRP A 5 6.19 -1.74 -20.53
C TRP A 5 6.57 -3.21 -20.50
N TYR A 6 7.42 -3.67 -21.42
CA TYR A 6 7.95 -5.04 -21.41
C TYR A 6 9.33 -5.05 -20.75
N ARG A 7 9.50 -5.92 -19.73
CA ARG A 7 10.79 -6.18 -19.08
C ARG A 7 10.93 -7.66 -18.78
N GLU A 8 11.97 -8.30 -19.33
CA GLU A 8 12.39 -9.66 -18.97
C GLU A 8 11.24 -10.69 -18.96
N GLY A 9 10.37 -10.66 -19.98
CA GLY A 9 9.24 -11.59 -20.08
C GLY A 9 8.00 -11.19 -19.26
N LEU A 10 8.02 -10.03 -18.61
CA LEU A 10 6.92 -9.48 -17.82
C LEU A 10 6.39 -8.18 -18.40
N CYS A 11 5.08 -7.98 -18.29
CA CYS A 11 4.45 -6.69 -18.52
C CYS A 11 4.44 -5.91 -17.21
N THR A 12 5.06 -4.73 -17.22
CA THR A 12 5.09 -3.77 -16.10
C THR A 12 4.15 -2.59 -16.37
N SER A 13 3.07 -2.82 -17.13
CA SER A 13 2.10 -1.77 -17.45
C SER A 13 1.47 -1.21 -16.17
N PRO A 14 1.26 0.11 -16.07
CA PRO A 14 0.57 0.73 -14.94
C PRO A 14 -0.92 0.34 -14.84
N LYS A 15 -1.49 -0.29 -15.87
CA LYS A 15 -2.85 -0.82 -15.86
C LYS A 15 -2.97 -2.17 -15.13
N LEU A 16 -1.84 -2.79 -14.77
CA LEU A 16 -1.78 -4.01 -13.97
C LEU A 16 -1.63 -3.67 -12.49
N GLU A 17 -2.11 -4.57 -11.61
CA GLU A 17 -1.92 -4.47 -10.16
C GLU A 17 -0.48 -4.79 -9.74
N SER A 18 0.16 -5.71 -10.46
CA SER A 18 1.55 -6.11 -10.28
C SER A 18 2.16 -6.54 -11.63
N PRO A 19 3.50 -6.56 -11.77
CA PRO A 19 4.15 -7.12 -12.94
C PRO A 19 3.69 -8.56 -13.20
N SER A 20 3.30 -8.87 -14.44
CA SER A 20 2.76 -10.19 -14.80
C SER A 20 3.20 -10.62 -16.19
N SER A 21 3.42 -11.93 -16.36
CA SER A 21 3.69 -12.57 -17.66
C SER A 21 2.40 -12.88 -18.44
N ASP A 22 1.24 -12.91 -17.78
CA ASP A 22 -0.04 -13.28 -18.38
C ASP A 22 -0.43 -12.45 -19.64
N PRO A 23 -0.31 -11.11 -19.65
CA PRO A 23 -0.62 -10.31 -20.84
C PRO A 23 0.53 -10.20 -21.86
N VAL A 24 1.65 -10.90 -21.65
CA VAL A 24 2.85 -10.78 -22.51
C VAL A 24 2.69 -11.64 -23.75
N LEU A 25 2.49 -10.97 -24.88
CA LEU A 25 2.48 -11.58 -26.20
C LEU A 25 3.76 -11.17 -26.93
N PRO A 26 4.74 -12.08 -27.17
CA PRO A 26 6.04 -11.72 -27.74
C PRO A 26 5.95 -10.94 -29.06
N HIS A 27 5.02 -11.31 -29.94
CA HIS A 27 4.81 -10.65 -31.24
C HIS A 27 4.26 -9.21 -31.11
N ILE A 28 3.64 -8.86 -29.97
CA ILE A 28 3.15 -7.51 -29.67
C ILE A 28 4.19 -6.74 -28.87
N CYS A 29 4.70 -7.33 -27.79
CA CYS A 29 5.61 -6.67 -26.85
C CYS A 29 7.01 -6.42 -27.43
N LEU A 30 7.51 -7.32 -28.27
CA LEU A 30 8.79 -7.15 -28.98
C LEU A 30 8.60 -6.57 -30.40
N GLY A 31 7.34 -6.36 -30.80
CA GLY A 31 6.95 -5.86 -32.12
C GLY A 31 7.18 -4.35 -32.29
N ALA A 32 6.74 -3.84 -33.45
CA ALA A 32 6.79 -2.42 -33.78
C ALA A 32 5.74 -1.61 -33.00
N GLU A 33 5.82 -0.28 -33.10
CA GLU A 33 5.01 0.65 -32.34
C GLU A 33 3.51 0.49 -32.58
N GLU A 34 3.14 0.20 -33.82
CA GLU A 34 1.77 0.00 -34.26
C GLU A 34 1.15 -1.26 -33.65
N ALA A 35 1.97 -2.23 -33.25
CA ALA A 35 1.54 -3.46 -32.61
C ALA A 35 1.23 -3.22 -31.13
N TYR A 36 2.17 -2.64 -30.37
CA TYR A 36 1.97 -2.48 -28.93
C TYR A 36 1.04 -1.33 -28.56
N ILE A 37 0.86 -0.29 -29.39
CA ILE A 37 -0.09 0.81 -29.09
C ILE A 37 -1.54 0.28 -29.00
N LYS A 38 -1.86 -0.77 -29.77
CA LYS A 38 -3.18 -1.42 -29.75
C LYS A 38 -3.40 -2.32 -28.54
N CYS A 39 -2.35 -2.58 -27.74
CA CYS A 39 -2.47 -3.41 -26.55
C CYS A 39 -3.32 -2.69 -25.49
N ARG A 40 -4.28 -3.41 -24.90
CA ARG A 40 -5.14 -2.91 -23.81
C ARG A 40 -4.32 -2.33 -22.64
N TYR A 41 -3.15 -2.92 -22.39
CA TYR A 41 -2.24 -2.54 -21.31
C TYR A 41 -1.25 -1.43 -21.71
N TYR A 42 -1.21 -0.99 -22.97
CA TYR A 42 -0.34 0.11 -23.35
C TYR A 42 -0.82 1.45 -22.76
N SER A 43 0.14 2.27 -22.34
CA SER A 43 -0.05 3.64 -21.85
C SER A 43 1.05 4.52 -22.45
N SER A 44 0.68 5.66 -23.02
CA SER A 44 1.56 6.50 -23.86
C SER A 44 2.54 7.39 -23.09
N GLY A 45 2.63 7.30 -21.77
CA GLY A 45 3.69 8.01 -21.03
C GLY A 45 3.37 8.55 -19.65
N GLU A 46 2.18 8.34 -19.11
CA GLU A 46 1.98 8.61 -17.68
C GLU A 46 2.46 7.40 -16.88
N ARG A 47 3.58 7.55 -16.17
CA ARG A 47 3.85 6.77 -14.96
C ARG A 47 2.67 7.04 -14.02
N ILE A 48 1.60 6.27 -14.15
CA ILE A 48 0.49 6.33 -13.20
C ILE A 48 1.13 6.06 -11.85
N LYS A 49 1.03 7.04 -10.95
CA LYS A 49 1.45 6.93 -9.55
C LYS A 49 0.95 5.55 -9.06
N PRO A 50 1.77 4.76 -8.34
CA PRO A 50 1.35 3.45 -7.87
C PRO A 50 -0.05 3.57 -7.29
N LYS A 51 -0.98 2.68 -7.73
CA LYS A 51 -2.35 2.63 -7.20
C LYS A 51 -2.26 2.82 -5.69
N PRO A 52 -2.96 3.81 -5.09
CA PRO A 52 -2.85 4.04 -3.66
C PRO A 52 -3.15 2.70 -2.98
N ALA A 53 -2.20 2.23 -2.17
CA ALA A 53 -2.38 1.02 -1.39
C ALA A 53 -3.75 1.14 -0.72
N VAL A 54 -4.60 0.13 -0.91
CA VAL A 54 -5.92 0.13 -0.25
C VAL A 54 -5.61 0.19 1.25
N PRO A 55 -6.03 1.25 1.96
CA PRO A 55 -5.65 1.44 3.35
C PRO A 55 -6.11 0.25 4.18
N MET A 56 -5.17 -0.32 4.96
CA MET A 56 -5.34 -1.55 5.76
C MET A 56 -6.62 -1.57 6.62
N PHE A 57 -7.05 -0.42 7.14
CA PHE A 57 -8.22 -0.30 8.01
C PHE A 57 -9.36 0.54 7.42
N GLY A 58 -9.47 0.60 6.10
CA GLY A 58 -10.52 1.36 5.41
C GLY A 58 -10.17 2.84 5.25
N LYS A 59 -11.14 3.70 4.97
CA LYS A 59 -10.86 5.11 4.60
C LYS A 59 -10.41 5.93 5.83
N PRO A 60 -9.18 6.46 5.85
CA PRO A 60 -8.72 7.33 6.93
C PRO A 60 -9.33 8.72 6.80
N LEU A 61 -9.72 9.32 7.93
CA LEU A 61 -9.97 10.76 8.02
C LEU A 61 -8.63 11.51 8.10
N THR A 62 -8.21 12.13 7.00
CA THR A 62 -6.88 12.78 6.88
C THR A 62 -6.59 13.77 8.00
N LEU A 63 -7.58 14.57 8.41
CA LEU A 63 -7.42 15.58 9.47
C LEU A 63 -6.98 14.99 10.82
N LEU A 64 -7.39 13.76 11.12
CA LEU A 64 -7.15 13.11 12.41
C LEU A 64 -6.00 12.10 12.34
N HIS A 65 -5.80 11.46 11.19
CA HIS A 65 -4.89 10.31 11.07
C HIS A 65 -3.59 10.61 10.31
N ALA A 66 -3.52 11.70 9.54
CA ALA A 66 -2.33 11.97 8.71
C ALA A 66 -1.15 12.46 9.56
N ILE A 67 -0.02 11.76 9.45
CA ILE A 67 1.20 12.05 10.20
C ILE A 67 2.30 12.42 9.20
N LYS A 68 2.99 13.54 9.44
CA LYS A 68 4.04 14.04 8.52
C LYS A 68 5.33 13.23 8.58
N GLN A 69 5.70 12.77 9.77
CA GLN A 69 6.93 12.00 10.01
C GLN A 69 6.57 10.54 10.30
N LYS A 70 7.48 9.61 9.97
CA LYS A 70 7.24 8.19 10.21
C LYS A 70 7.11 7.94 11.72
N PRO A 71 5.93 7.56 12.23
CA PRO A 71 5.77 7.27 13.64
C PRO A 71 6.44 5.93 14.00
N SER A 72 6.81 5.77 15.27
CA SER A 72 7.44 4.56 15.79
C SER A 72 6.88 4.22 17.16
N SER A 73 6.65 2.94 17.42
CA SER A 73 6.27 2.39 18.72
C SER A 73 6.81 0.96 18.83
N ASP A 74 7.28 0.57 20.01
CA ASP A 74 7.72 -0.81 20.27
C ASP A 74 6.54 -1.77 20.52
N CYS A 75 5.30 -1.28 20.43
CA CYS A 75 4.10 -2.10 20.53
C CYS A 75 4.00 -3.09 19.36
N GLU A 76 3.85 -4.38 19.64
CA GLU A 76 3.75 -5.44 18.62
C GLU A 76 2.48 -5.33 17.74
N TYR A 77 1.48 -4.58 18.19
CA TYR A 77 0.22 -4.36 17.48
C TYR A 77 0.21 -3.06 16.68
N PHE A 78 1.27 -2.24 16.77
CA PHE A 78 1.37 -0.98 16.05
C PHE A 78 1.81 -1.23 14.60
N VAL A 79 1.08 -0.65 13.65
CA VAL A 79 1.39 -0.75 12.22
C VAL A 79 1.47 0.63 11.60
N VAL A 80 2.33 0.77 10.60
CA VAL A 80 2.53 2.02 9.87
C VAL A 80 2.46 1.75 8.38
N GLU A 81 1.68 2.55 7.67
CA GLU A 81 1.62 2.56 6.22
C GLU A 81 1.90 3.98 5.70
N TYR A 82 2.42 4.05 4.48
CA TYR A 82 2.66 5.31 3.78
C TYR A 82 1.64 5.45 2.65
N VAL A 83 0.80 6.48 2.73
CA VAL A 83 -0.31 6.70 1.79
C VAL A 83 -0.26 8.14 1.27
N GLY A 84 -0.06 8.28 -0.03
CA GLY A 84 0.11 9.58 -0.69
C GLY A 84 1.40 10.26 -0.23
N GLU A 85 1.27 11.22 0.69
CA GLU A 85 2.38 12.01 1.24
C GLU A 85 2.43 11.97 2.78
N HIS A 86 1.62 11.09 3.39
CA HIS A 86 1.47 11.01 4.84
C HIS A 86 1.65 9.58 5.32
N TYR A 87 2.07 9.45 6.56
CA TYR A 87 2.02 8.20 7.29
C TYR A 87 0.67 8.07 7.97
N LEU A 88 0.14 6.85 7.95
CA LEU A 88 -0.98 6.46 8.78
C LEU A 88 -0.47 5.39 9.73
N ALA A 89 -0.88 5.49 10.99
CA ALA A 89 -0.59 4.48 11.99
C ALA A 89 -1.89 3.86 12.48
N GLY A 90 -1.85 2.57 12.78
CA GLY A 90 -3.01 1.83 13.26
C GLY A 90 -2.66 0.82 14.33
N CYS A 91 -3.71 0.30 14.96
CA CYS A 91 -3.60 -0.72 15.98
C CYS A 91 -4.33 -1.98 15.54
N LYS A 92 -3.62 -3.11 15.48
CA LYS A 92 -4.20 -4.41 15.11
C LYS A 92 -5.30 -4.85 16.07
N VAL A 93 -5.16 -4.58 17.37
CA VAL A 93 -6.18 -4.91 18.38
C VAL A 93 -7.48 -4.15 18.13
N LEU A 94 -7.39 -2.84 17.90
CA LEU A 94 -8.55 -1.99 17.66
C LEU A 94 -9.08 -2.09 16.22
N ARG A 95 -8.32 -2.72 15.32
CA ARG A 95 -8.62 -2.87 13.89
C ARG A 95 -8.97 -1.54 13.20
N ARG A 96 -8.29 -0.45 13.58
CA ARG A 96 -8.49 0.89 13.01
C ARG A 96 -7.22 1.72 13.01
N TYR A 97 -7.25 2.80 12.23
CA TYR A 97 -6.26 3.87 12.36
C TYR A 97 -6.35 4.56 13.71
N LEU A 98 -5.17 4.91 14.22
CA LEU A 98 -4.98 5.72 15.41
C LEU A 98 -4.93 7.19 14.98
N THR A 99 -5.61 8.05 15.73
CA THR A 99 -5.44 9.49 15.58
C THR A 99 -4.01 9.91 15.94
N THR A 100 -3.57 11.07 15.48
CA THR A 100 -2.22 11.58 15.79
C THR A 100 -1.94 11.64 17.29
N TYR A 101 -2.95 11.94 18.11
CA TYR A 101 -2.87 11.91 19.56
C TYR A 101 -2.70 10.48 20.12
N GLU A 102 -3.49 9.53 19.62
CA GLU A 102 -3.39 8.12 20.04
C GLU A 102 -2.06 7.48 19.63
N VAL A 103 -1.46 7.93 18.52
CA VAL A 103 -0.12 7.50 18.11
C VAL A 103 0.92 7.93 19.14
N ASP A 104 0.88 9.18 19.59
CA ASP A 104 1.79 9.67 20.63
C ASP A 104 1.63 8.90 21.94
N LEU A 105 0.38 8.64 22.34
CA LEU A 105 0.07 7.79 23.50
C LEU A 105 0.62 6.37 23.33
N CYS A 106 0.43 5.77 22.16
CA CYS A 106 0.92 4.43 21.87
C CYS A 106 2.45 4.38 21.88
N SER A 107 3.14 5.37 21.31
CA SER A 107 4.60 5.45 21.32
C SER A 107 5.17 5.55 22.74
N LYS A 108 4.54 6.34 23.62
CA LYS A 108 5.03 6.60 24.98
C LYS A 108 4.61 5.54 25.99
N TYR A 109 3.37 5.05 25.91
CA TYR A 109 2.72 4.28 26.98
C TYR A 109 2.25 2.89 26.52
N TRP A 110 2.83 2.33 25.45
CA TRP A 110 2.41 1.02 24.94
C TRP A 110 2.45 -0.12 25.98
N ARG A 111 3.37 -0.06 26.95
CA ARG A 111 3.50 -1.08 28.01
C ARG A 111 2.28 -1.13 28.93
N GLU A 112 1.66 0.02 29.15
CA GLU A 112 0.50 0.21 30.03
C GLU A 112 -0.83 0.21 29.25
N CYS A 113 -0.76 0.04 27.92
CA CYS A 113 -1.91 0.06 27.04
C CYS A 113 -2.97 -0.99 27.48
N PRO A 114 -4.19 -0.57 27.85
CA PRO A 114 -5.23 -1.49 28.33
C PRO A 114 -5.68 -2.45 27.23
N TYR A 115 -5.69 -1.99 25.98
CA TYR A 115 -6.10 -2.79 24.83
C TYR A 115 -5.16 -3.97 24.57
N ARG A 116 -3.88 -3.86 24.94
CA ARG A 116 -2.90 -4.94 24.79
C ARG A 116 -3.26 -6.20 25.58
N LYS A 117 -4.04 -6.04 26.66
CA LYS A 117 -4.51 -7.15 27.49
C LYS A 117 -5.72 -7.86 26.87
N ILE A 118 -6.53 -7.16 26.09
CA ILE A 118 -7.78 -7.68 25.51
C ILE A 118 -7.48 -8.77 24.47
N GLU A 119 -6.47 -8.60 23.62
CA GLU A 119 -6.12 -9.62 22.61
C GLU A 119 -5.69 -10.96 23.23
N LYS A 120 -5.07 -10.93 24.42
CA LYS A 120 -4.70 -12.15 25.15
C LYS A 120 -5.89 -12.91 25.73
N SER A 121 -7.02 -12.23 25.95
CA SER A 121 -8.24 -12.81 26.50
C SER A 121 -9.12 -13.48 25.43
N VAL A 122 -9.08 -13.00 24.18
CA VAL A 122 -9.96 -13.50 23.09
C VAL A 122 -9.46 -14.80 22.46
N ILE A 123 -8.23 -15.25 22.77
CA ILE A 123 -7.65 -16.49 22.23
C ILE A 123 -7.95 -17.72 23.12
N HIS A 124 -8.62 -17.54 24.27
CA HIS A 124 -8.98 -18.61 25.22
C HIS A 124 -10.50 -18.90 25.26
N GLU A 125 -11.16 -18.95 24.10
CA GLU A 125 -12.49 -19.55 23.94
C GLU A 125 -12.53 -20.46 22.70
#